data_AF-A0A9E3BE59-F1
#
_entry.id   AF-A0A9E3BE59-F1
#
_cell.length_a   1.000
_cell.length_b   1.000
_cell.length_c   1.000
_cell.angle_alpha   90.00
_cell.angle_beta   90.00
_cell.angle_gamma   90.00
#
_symmetry.space_group_name_H-M   'P 1'
#
loop_
_entity.id
_entity.type
_entity.pdbx_description
1 polymer ?
#
loop_
_entity_poly.entity_id
_entity_poly.type
_entity_poly.pdbx_seq_one_letter_code
_entity_poly.pdbx_strand_id
1 'polypeptide(L)'
;MSLRSRIRAAALATLAAASLGACATNPVTGRPQLALVSEAQEIEMGRQGAQEAQQSIGLVEDQALQDYVQRVGARLAARSERPGLPWTFRVVDDPSPNAFALPGGFVFVTRGLMDVMGSEAQLATVVGHEIGHVTARHSVTQISRAQLAQLGLGIGSVFVPAVQQLGNLAGTGLNLLFLHYSRDAENQADDLGFRYALAENYDVRQMPQVFASLQRVGELEQQSSLPSWLESHPDPQSRIVRTQQRIAALNRPLEGTTVARDEYLRRVDGLVYGENPRNGYFQGSTFLHPELRFRLVFPQGWKTQNLPQAVVAVSPQQDAVIQLTLAPQGNADVAAQQFFSQQGLQAGQVSRETVNGLPAVAGYFQGQTQQGVVQGVAAFVSYGGRTYQIVSYAPAQRFGAYQGVFQQSLGTFGPLTDPQALAVRPNVVRLVRLDRTMTLAQFNQRYPSVVPIAE
;
A
#
# COMPACT_ATOMS: atom_id res chain seq x y z
N MET A 1 52.07 -10.55 22.30
CA MET A 1 51.14 -9.94 21.31
C MET A 1 50.66 -8.60 21.85
N SER A 2 50.81 -7.53 21.08
CA SER A 2 50.38 -6.18 21.50
C SER A 2 48.84 -6.07 21.51
N LEU A 3 48.29 -5.16 22.30
CA LEU A 3 46.85 -4.90 22.35
C LEU A 3 46.28 -4.62 20.95
N ARG A 4 47.06 -3.94 20.09
CA ARG A 4 46.73 -3.68 18.68
C ARG A 4 46.65 -4.95 17.82
N SER A 5 47.48 -5.96 18.07
CA SER A 5 47.43 -7.23 17.35
C SER A 5 46.22 -8.08 17.77
N ARG A 6 45.80 -7.99 19.04
CA ARG A 6 44.58 -8.64 19.54
C ARG A 6 43.31 -7.98 19.00
N ILE A 7 43.27 -6.64 18.93
CA ILE A 7 42.15 -5.89 18.34
C ILE A 7 42.03 -6.18 16.84
N ARG A 8 43.14 -6.20 16.09
CA ARG A 8 43.12 -6.58 14.66
C ARG A 8 42.67 -8.02 14.45
N ALA A 9 43.17 -8.97 15.25
CA ALA A 9 42.74 -10.37 15.16
C ALA A 9 41.26 -10.55 15.52
N ALA A 10 40.75 -9.84 16.53
CA ALA A 10 39.33 -9.83 16.87
C ALA A 10 38.49 -9.22 15.76
N ALA A 11 38.90 -8.08 15.18
CA ALA A 11 38.20 -7.45 14.05
C ALA A 11 38.17 -8.35 12.80
N LEU A 12 39.29 -9.01 12.46
CA LEU A 12 39.37 -9.98 11.37
C LEU A 12 38.53 -11.23 11.63
N ALA A 13 38.50 -11.73 12.86
CA ALA A 13 37.64 -12.86 13.25
C ALA A 13 36.15 -12.49 13.22
N THR A 14 35.80 -11.25 13.58
CA THR A 14 34.42 -10.75 13.53
C THR A 14 33.97 -10.52 12.07
N LEU A 15 34.85 -10.00 11.21
CA LEU A 15 34.60 -9.89 9.76
C LEU A 15 34.46 -11.27 9.11
N ALA A 16 35.29 -12.24 9.50
CA ALA A 16 35.23 -13.62 8.99
C ALA A 16 33.99 -14.38 9.48
N ALA A 17 33.53 -14.11 10.71
CA ALA A 17 32.27 -14.65 11.22
C ALA A 17 31.05 -14.02 10.53
N ALA A 18 31.10 -12.71 10.22
CA ALA A 18 30.06 -12.02 9.47
C ALA A 18 29.97 -12.46 8.00
N SER A 19 31.09 -12.80 7.37
CA SER A 19 31.10 -13.33 5.99
C SER A 19 30.58 -14.75 5.86
N LEU A 20 30.68 -15.57 6.93
CA LEU A 20 30.12 -16.93 6.95
C LEU A 20 28.60 -16.96 7.17
N GLY A 21 28.01 -15.93 7.78
CA GLY A 21 26.55 -15.81 7.99
C GLY A 21 25.79 -15.09 6.87
N ALA A 22 26.49 -14.40 5.95
CA ALA A 22 25.87 -13.57 4.90
C ALA A 22 25.50 -14.32 3.61
N CYS A 23 25.95 -15.57 3.47
CA CYS A 23 25.69 -16.44 2.33
C CYS A 23 24.66 -17.50 2.71
N ALA A 24 23.37 -17.20 2.53
CA ALA A 24 22.32 -18.22 2.59
C ALA A 24 22.14 -18.88 1.22
N THR A 25 21.63 -20.10 1.17
CA THR A 25 21.23 -20.73 -0.08
C THR A 25 19.86 -20.20 -0.51
N ASN A 26 19.74 -19.75 -1.76
CA ASN A 26 18.44 -19.41 -2.35
C ASN A 26 17.61 -20.68 -2.49
N PRO A 27 16.41 -20.77 -1.88
CA PRO A 27 15.60 -21.99 -1.90
C PRO A 27 15.16 -22.44 -3.30
N VAL A 28 15.08 -21.50 -4.24
CA VAL A 28 14.63 -21.76 -5.62
C VAL A 28 15.79 -22.18 -6.52
N THR A 29 16.91 -21.45 -6.49
CA THR A 29 18.03 -21.70 -7.42
C THR A 29 19.07 -22.66 -6.87
N GLY A 30 19.05 -22.92 -5.56
CA GLY A 30 20.09 -23.71 -4.87
C GLY A 30 21.46 -23.01 -4.83
N ARG A 31 21.56 -21.76 -5.28
CA ARG A 31 22.82 -21.00 -5.33
C ARG A 31 22.99 -20.13 -4.07
N PRO A 32 24.23 -19.80 -3.69
CA PRO A 32 24.47 -18.79 -2.67
C PRO A 32 23.81 -17.46 -3.05
N GLN A 33 23.12 -16.85 -2.10
CA GLN A 33 22.56 -15.50 -2.20
C GLN A 33 22.97 -14.67 -1.00
N LEU A 34 23.04 -13.36 -1.20
CA LEU A 34 23.20 -12.43 -0.10
C LEU A 34 21.92 -12.43 0.75
N ALA A 35 22.02 -12.90 1.98
CA ALA A 35 20.94 -12.84 2.95
C ALA A 35 21.52 -12.56 4.34
N LEU A 36 21.45 -11.30 4.75
CA LEU A 36 21.83 -10.88 6.10
C LEU A 36 20.71 -11.11 7.12
N VAL A 37 19.53 -11.52 6.64
CA VAL A 37 18.32 -11.74 7.42
C VAL A 37 18.05 -13.24 7.52
N SER A 38 18.03 -13.75 8.76
CA SER A 38 17.61 -15.13 9.04
C SER A 38 16.12 -15.35 8.74
N GLU A 39 15.70 -16.60 8.52
CA GLU A 39 14.28 -16.90 8.27
C GLU A 39 13.38 -16.49 9.44
N ALA A 40 13.83 -16.66 10.69
CA ALA A 40 13.07 -16.23 11.86
C ALA A 40 12.87 -14.69 11.88
N GLN A 41 13.92 -13.93 11.57
CA GLN A 41 13.83 -12.47 11.45
C GLN A 41 12.96 -12.05 10.26
N GLU A 42 13.02 -12.79 9.15
CA GLU A 42 12.18 -12.58 7.98
C GLU A 42 10.69 -12.70 8.34
N ILE A 43 10.31 -13.78 9.02
CA ILE A 43 8.94 -14.01 9.50
C ILE A 43 8.51 -12.92 10.47
N GLU A 44 9.39 -12.52 11.39
CA GLU A 44 9.08 -11.48 12.36
C GLU A 44 8.81 -10.12 11.70
N MET A 45 9.67 -9.71 10.77
CA MET A 45 9.48 -8.47 10.01
C MET A 45 8.20 -8.52 9.18
N GLY A 46 7.92 -9.66 8.54
CA GLY A 46 6.66 -9.88 7.82
C GLY A 46 5.44 -9.73 8.70
N ARG A 47 5.46 -10.31 9.89
CA ARG A 47 4.36 -10.27 10.86
C ARG A 47 4.10 -8.84 11.34
N GLN A 48 5.14 -8.08 11.65
CA GLN A 48 5.01 -6.67 12.05
C GLN A 48 4.48 -5.81 10.90
N GLY A 49 5.07 -5.93 9.71
CA GLY A 49 4.59 -5.22 8.52
C GLY A 49 3.14 -5.58 8.16
N ALA A 50 2.73 -6.84 8.34
CA ALA A 50 1.37 -7.28 8.08
C ALA A 50 0.37 -6.64 9.06
N GLN A 51 0.73 -6.53 10.35
CA GLN A 51 -0.10 -5.84 11.34
C GLN A 51 -0.24 -4.35 11.00
N GLU A 52 0.86 -3.70 10.62
CA GLU A 52 0.83 -2.30 10.21
C GLU A 52 0.01 -2.08 8.93
N ALA A 53 0.18 -2.93 7.91
CA ALA A 53 -0.59 -2.86 6.67
C ALA A 53 -2.09 -3.04 6.91
N GLN A 54 -2.47 -3.95 7.82
CA GLN A 54 -3.87 -4.15 8.20
C GLN A 54 -4.44 -2.97 8.97
N GLN A 55 -3.67 -2.37 9.87
CA GLN A 55 -4.07 -1.18 10.60
C GLN A 55 -4.16 0.05 9.69
N SER A 56 -3.29 0.12 8.68
CA SER A 56 -3.20 1.28 7.81
C SER A 56 -4.22 1.25 6.68
N ILE A 57 -4.32 0.14 5.94
CA ILE A 57 -5.16 -0.01 4.74
C ILE A 57 -6.55 -0.54 5.11
N GLY A 58 -6.64 -1.40 6.13
CA GLY A 58 -7.87 -2.12 6.46
C GLY A 58 -8.08 -3.38 5.63
N LEU A 59 -8.88 -4.31 6.17
CA LEU A 59 -9.29 -5.54 5.49
C LEU A 59 -10.70 -5.39 4.93
N VAL A 60 -10.98 -6.05 3.81
CA VAL A 60 -12.37 -6.21 3.35
C VAL A 60 -13.14 -7.04 4.38
N GLU A 61 -14.24 -6.47 4.89
CA GLU A 61 -15.15 -7.07 5.88
C GLU A 61 -16.05 -8.18 5.29
N ASP A 62 -15.44 -9.18 4.66
CA ASP A 62 -16.12 -10.37 4.14
C ASP A 62 -15.31 -11.62 4.48
N GLN A 63 -15.72 -12.34 5.51
CA GLN A 63 -15.02 -13.54 5.96
C GLN A 63 -15.00 -14.63 4.87
N ALA A 64 -16.06 -14.77 4.08
CA ALA A 64 -16.12 -15.78 3.03
C ALA A 64 -15.14 -15.47 1.89
N LEU A 65 -14.93 -14.19 1.59
CA LEU A 65 -13.89 -13.74 0.65
C LEU A 65 -12.48 -13.94 1.21
N GLN A 66 -12.24 -13.60 2.49
CA GLN A 66 -10.95 -13.82 3.13
C GLN A 66 -10.58 -15.31 3.14
N ASP A 67 -11.52 -16.19 3.52
CA ASP A 67 -11.32 -17.65 3.52
C ASP A 67 -11.08 -18.20 2.12
N TYR A 68 -11.78 -17.66 1.11
CA TYR A 68 -11.60 -18.01 -0.29
C TYR A 68 -10.18 -17.71 -0.77
N VAL A 69 -9.68 -16.48 -0.57
CA VAL A 69 -8.33 -16.10 -0.98
C VAL A 69 -7.27 -16.85 -0.19
N GLN A 70 -7.47 -17.05 1.12
CA GLN A 70 -6.60 -17.89 1.96
C GLN A 70 -6.51 -19.32 1.42
N ARG A 71 -7.62 -19.92 1.00
CA ARG A 71 -7.65 -21.28 0.44
C ARG A 71 -6.89 -21.36 -0.89
N VAL A 72 -7.12 -20.42 -1.80
CA VAL A 72 -6.43 -20.39 -3.11
C VAL A 72 -4.92 -20.24 -2.90
N GLY A 73 -4.50 -19.27 -2.08
CA GLY A 73 -3.09 -19.02 -1.80
C GLY A 73 -2.40 -20.18 -1.08
N ALA A 74 -3.05 -20.78 -0.06
CA ALA A 74 -2.47 -21.91 0.68
C ALA A 74 -2.21 -23.13 -0.22
N ARG A 75 -3.10 -23.41 -1.17
CA ARG A 75 -2.92 -24.50 -2.15
C ARG A 75 -1.71 -24.27 -3.04
N LEU A 76 -1.52 -23.04 -3.52
CA LEU A 76 -0.35 -22.67 -4.32
C LEU A 76 0.95 -22.71 -3.50
N ALA A 77 0.92 -22.17 -2.28
CA ALA A 77 2.07 -22.12 -1.39
C ALA A 77 2.55 -23.53 -0.99
N ALA A 78 1.65 -24.49 -0.86
CA ALA A 78 1.99 -25.90 -0.63
C ALA A 78 2.81 -26.53 -1.78
N ARG A 79 2.83 -25.92 -2.98
CA ARG A 79 3.65 -26.33 -4.14
C ARG A 79 4.94 -25.53 -4.30
N SER A 80 5.18 -24.56 -3.42
CA SER A 80 6.40 -23.75 -3.42
C SER A 80 7.59 -24.49 -2.84
N GLU A 81 8.79 -23.91 -2.98
CA GLU A 81 9.99 -24.41 -2.32
C GLU A 81 10.00 -24.11 -0.80
N ARG A 82 9.05 -23.33 -0.28
CA ARG A 82 8.94 -22.97 1.14
C ARG A 82 7.53 -23.22 1.70
N PRO A 83 7.01 -24.47 1.65
CA PRO A 83 5.64 -24.76 2.08
C PRO A 83 5.44 -24.61 3.60
N GLY A 84 6.52 -24.62 4.39
CA GLY A 84 6.48 -24.52 5.85
C GLY A 84 6.41 -23.11 6.43
N LEU A 85 6.41 -22.05 5.61
CA LEU A 85 6.21 -20.69 6.10
C LEU A 85 4.79 -20.48 6.65
N PRO A 86 4.57 -19.51 7.55
CA PRO A 86 3.26 -19.18 8.09
C PRO A 86 2.41 -18.38 7.07
N TRP A 87 2.11 -19.02 5.93
CA TRP A 87 1.45 -18.39 4.79
C TRP A 87 0.08 -17.83 5.15
N THR A 88 -0.05 -16.51 5.00
CA THR A 88 -1.28 -15.76 5.24
C THR A 88 -1.63 -14.97 3.99
N PHE A 89 -2.87 -15.11 3.51
CA PHE A 89 -3.38 -14.36 2.37
C PHE A 89 -4.61 -13.56 2.78
N ARG A 90 -4.64 -12.26 2.45
CA ARG A 90 -5.72 -11.37 2.85
C ARG A 90 -6.13 -10.43 1.73
N VAL A 91 -7.39 -10.01 1.74
CA VAL A 91 -7.90 -8.94 0.87
C VAL A 91 -7.97 -7.64 1.64
N VAL A 92 -7.30 -6.59 1.15
CA VAL A 92 -7.29 -5.25 1.76
C VAL A 92 -8.30 -4.31 1.08
N ASP A 93 -8.89 -3.40 1.85
CA ASP A 93 -9.87 -2.42 1.33
C ASP A 93 -9.19 -1.23 0.64
N ASP A 94 -8.47 -1.54 -0.43
CA ASP A 94 -7.84 -0.56 -1.31
C ASP A 94 -8.46 -0.65 -2.71
N PRO A 95 -9.02 0.44 -3.26
CA PRO A 95 -9.60 0.45 -4.59
C PRO A 95 -8.57 0.43 -5.73
N SER A 96 -7.30 0.72 -5.45
CA SER A 96 -6.22 0.69 -6.43
C SER A 96 -5.83 -0.75 -6.76
N PRO A 97 -5.81 -1.18 -8.02
CA PRO A 97 -5.44 -2.54 -8.38
C PRO A 97 -3.97 -2.83 -8.04
N ASN A 98 -3.74 -3.71 -7.06
CA ASN A 98 -2.43 -4.15 -6.63
C ASN A 98 -2.46 -5.51 -5.90
N ALA A 99 -1.30 -6.15 -5.77
CA ALA A 99 -1.04 -7.19 -4.78
C ALA A 99 0.41 -7.05 -4.33
N PHE A 100 0.70 -7.49 -3.10
CA PHE A 100 2.05 -7.40 -2.57
C PHE A 100 2.33 -8.51 -1.57
N ALA A 101 3.58 -8.90 -1.49
CA ALA A 101 4.09 -9.82 -0.50
C ALA A 101 5.07 -9.14 0.47
N LEU A 102 4.85 -9.37 1.76
CA LEU A 102 5.81 -9.09 2.81
C LEU A 102 6.68 -10.34 3.06
N PRO A 103 7.90 -10.16 3.60
CA PRO A 103 8.79 -11.27 3.92
C PRO A 103 8.12 -12.33 4.80
N GLY A 104 8.51 -13.60 4.69
CA GLY A 104 8.02 -14.63 5.61
C GLY A 104 6.60 -15.16 5.35
N GLY A 105 5.97 -14.79 4.23
CA GLY A 105 4.75 -15.46 3.75
C GLY A 105 3.44 -14.71 3.96
N PHE A 106 3.46 -13.39 4.08
CA PHE A 106 2.24 -12.59 4.22
C PHE A 106 1.94 -11.88 2.89
N VAL A 107 0.86 -12.29 2.23
CA VAL A 107 0.48 -11.81 0.89
C VAL A 107 -0.87 -11.10 0.96
N PHE A 108 -0.97 -9.97 0.30
CA PHE A 108 -2.17 -9.16 0.25
C PHE A 108 -2.58 -8.90 -1.19
N VAL A 109 -3.89 -8.93 -1.43
CA VAL A 109 -4.51 -8.59 -2.72
C VAL A 109 -5.46 -7.44 -2.45
N THR A 110 -5.41 -6.37 -3.25
CA THR A 110 -6.34 -5.25 -3.06
C THR A 110 -7.71 -5.59 -3.61
N ARG A 111 -8.75 -4.99 -3.03
CA ARG A 111 -10.11 -5.03 -3.57
C ARG A 111 -10.14 -4.58 -5.04
N GLY A 112 -9.42 -3.51 -5.38
CA GLY A 112 -9.29 -3.04 -6.75
C GLY A 112 -8.79 -4.11 -7.72
N LEU A 113 -7.83 -4.94 -7.31
CA LEU A 113 -7.33 -6.02 -8.16
C LEU A 113 -8.36 -7.15 -8.30
N MET A 114 -9.14 -7.40 -7.25
CA MET A 114 -10.23 -8.36 -7.31
C MET A 114 -11.29 -7.95 -8.36
N ASP A 115 -11.55 -6.64 -8.51
CA ASP A 115 -12.50 -6.11 -9.51
C ASP A 115 -11.96 -6.24 -10.96
N VAL A 116 -10.64 -6.20 -11.14
CA VAL A 116 -9.98 -6.30 -12.46
C VAL A 116 -9.93 -7.74 -12.97
N MET A 117 -9.79 -8.71 -12.08
CA MET A 117 -9.69 -10.13 -12.46
C MET A 117 -11.08 -10.73 -12.75
N GLY A 118 -11.12 -11.70 -13.66
CA GLY A 118 -12.34 -12.34 -14.12
C GLY A 118 -12.44 -13.83 -13.83
N SER A 119 -11.52 -14.43 -13.06
CA SER A 119 -11.56 -15.85 -12.69
C SER A 119 -10.60 -16.22 -11.55
N GLU A 120 -10.81 -17.38 -10.91
CA GLU A 120 -9.92 -17.89 -9.85
C GLU A 120 -8.52 -18.21 -10.41
N ALA A 121 -8.40 -18.68 -11.66
CA ALA A 121 -7.11 -18.90 -12.29
C ALA A 121 -6.29 -17.62 -12.50
N GLN A 122 -6.96 -16.48 -12.71
CA GLN A 122 -6.31 -15.17 -12.73
C GLN A 122 -5.82 -14.76 -11.35
N LEU A 123 -6.65 -14.94 -10.31
CA LEU A 123 -6.23 -14.76 -8.91
C LEU A 123 -5.04 -15.65 -8.56
N ALA A 124 -5.08 -16.92 -8.95
CA ALA A 124 -4.02 -17.90 -8.71
C ALA A 124 -2.71 -17.51 -9.39
N THR A 125 -2.79 -16.85 -10.55
CA THR A 125 -1.61 -16.29 -11.24
C THR A 125 -0.96 -15.19 -10.41
N VAL A 126 -1.74 -14.21 -9.98
CA VAL A 126 -1.25 -13.06 -9.17
C VAL A 126 -0.67 -13.57 -7.85
N VAL A 127 -1.43 -14.38 -7.11
CA VAL A 127 -0.98 -14.92 -5.83
C VAL A 127 0.23 -15.85 -6.01
N GLY A 128 0.28 -16.63 -7.09
CA GLY A 128 1.43 -17.46 -7.42
C GLY A 128 2.71 -16.64 -7.68
N HIS A 129 2.59 -15.49 -8.36
CA HIS A 129 3.69 -14.55 -8.57
C HIS A 129 4.20 -13.99 -7.23
N GLU A 130 3.31 -13.54 -6.34
CA GLU A 130 3.66 -13.07 -4.99
C GLU A 130 4.34 -14.15 -4.13
N ILE A 131 3.84 -15.39 -4.19
CA ILE A 131 4.51 -16.56 -3.56
C ILE A 131 5.91 -16.74 -4.15
N GLY A 132 6.09 -16.51 -5.45
CA GLY A 132 7.38 -16.51 -6.13
C GLY A 132 8.38 -15.54 -5.50
N HIS A 133 7.99 -14.30 -5.23
CA HIS A 133 8.84 -13.30 -4.58
C HIS A 133 9.31 -13.74 -3.19
N VAL A 134 8.40 -14.23 -2.35
CA VAL A 134 8.72 -14.70 -1.00
C VAL A 134 9.60 -15.95 -1.03
N THR A 135 9.29 -16.89 -1.93
CA THR A 135 10.02 -18.16 -2.04
C THR A 135 11.45 -17.94 -2.53
N ALA A 136 11.63 -17.05 -3.51
CA ALA A 136 12.93 -16.63 -4.00
C ALA A 136 13.64 -15.61 -3.08
N ARG A 137 13.00 -15.20 -1.97
CA ARG A 137 13.54 -14.26 -0.96
C ARG A 137 13.97 -12.92 -1.58
N HIS A 138 13.21 -12.41 -2.54
CA HIS A 138 13.53 -11.15 -3.24
C HIS A 138 13.55 -9.96 -2.27
N SER A 139 12.58 -9.86 -1.36
CA SER A 139 12.54 -8.77 -0.35
C SER A 139 13.74 -8.83 0.59
N VAL A 140 14.13 -10.01 1.05
CA VAL A 140 15.34 -10.21 1.89
C VAL A 140 16.60 -9.78 1.16
N THR A 141 16.70 -10.10 -0.14
CA THR A 141 17.83 -9.68 -0.97
C THR A 141 17.92 -8.15 -1.04
N GLN A 142 16.80 -7.46 -1.24
CA GLN A 142 16.76 -6.00 -1.27
C GLN A 142 17.09 -5.37 0.10
N ILE A 143 16.50 -5.89 1.18
CA ILE A 143 16.81 -5.46 2.55
C ILE A 143 18.31 -5.61 2.85
N SER A 144 18.88 -6.76 2.50
CA SER A 144 20.30 -7.05 2.74
C SER A 144 21.21 -6.12 1.94
N ARG A 145 20.86 -5.81 0.68
CA ARG A 145 21.59 -4.83 -0.14
C ARG A 145 21.53 -3.42 0.47
N ALA A 146 20.37 -3.00 0.96
CA ALA A 146 20.21 -1.71 1.61
C ALA A 146 21.05 -1.62 2.90
N GLN A 147 21.06 -2.67 3.72
CA GLN A 147 21.90 -2.75 4.92
C GLN A 147 23.40 -2.70 4.58
N LEU A 148 23.85 -3.43 3.56
CA LEU A 148 25.24 -3.36 3.12
C LEU A 148 25.64 -2.00 2.58
N ALA A 149 24.78 -1.34 1.80
CA ALA A 149 25.03 0.01 1.30
C ALA A 149 25.22 1.01 2.44
N GLN A 150 24.46 0.86 3.54
CA GLN A 150 24.63 1.67 4.74
C GLN A 150 25.96 1.40 5.46
N LEU A 151 26.40 0.14 5.51
CA LEU A 151 27.65 -0.25 6.18
C LEU A 151 28.91 0.09 5.36
N GLY A 152 28.84 0.03 4.03
CA GLY A 152 29.98 0.21 3.13
C GLY A 152 30.48 1.65 2.98
N LEU A 153 29.71 2.66 3.41
CA LEU A 153 29.99 4.07 3.15
C LEU A 153 30.61 4.87 4.31
N GLY A 154 30.85 4.29 5.49
CA GLY A 154 31.72 4.91 6.51
C GLY A 154 31.52 6.42 6.77
N ILE A 155 30.26 6.89 6.82
CA ILE A 155 29.76 8.30 6.75
C ILE A 155 29.42 8.75 5.32
N GLY A 156 28.11 8.87 5.00
CA GLY A 156 27.62 9.74 3.94
C GLY A 156 26.75 9.08 2.87
N SER A 157 25.51 9.56 2.77
CA SER A 157 24.58 9.44 1.64
C SER A 157 25.22 9.41 0.24
N VAL A 158 24.71 8.56 -0.66
CA VAL A 158 24.29 8.82 -2.06
C VAL A 158 24.00 7.45 -2.73
N PHE A 159 22.90 7.35 -3.50
CA PHE A 159 22.40 6.20 -4.29
C PHE A 159 21.33 5.27 -3.69
N VAL A 160 20.28 5.78 -3.05
CA VAL A 160 18.90 5.28 -3.25
C VAL A 160 17.92 6.45 -2.97
N PRO A 161 17.28 7.05 -4.00
CA PRO A 161 16.29 8.12 -3.80
C PRO A 161 15.13 7.73 -2.86
N ALA A 162 14.78 6.43 -2.82
CA ALA A 162 13.70 5.89 -1.98
C ALA A 162 14.00 5.88 -0.47
N VAL A 163 15.26 6.03 -0.02
CA VAL A 163 15.60 5.91 1.42
C VAL A 163 15.59 7.26 2.15
N GLN A 164 15.72 8.39 1.46
CA GLN A 164 15.86 9.69 2.12
C GLN A 164 14.54 10.38 2.47
N GLN A 165 13.43 10.06 1.80
CA GLN A 165 12.08 10.47 2.23
C GLN A 165 11.54 9.63 3.40
N LEU A 166 12.22 8.53 3.73
CA LEU A 166 11.86 7.57 4.78
C LEU A 166 12.46 7.89 6.17
N GLY A 167 13.24 8.96 6.30
CA GLY A 167 14.05 9.22 7.50
C GLY A 167 13.26 9.44 8.79
N ASN A 168 12.01 9.91 8.72
CA ASN A 168 11.15 10.11 9.89
C ASN A 168 10.12 8.97 10.12
N LEU A 169 10.09 7.96 9.24
CA LEU A 169 9.24 6.75 9.33
C LEU A 169 10.10 5.48 9.50
N ALA A 170 11.36 5.63 9.93
CA ALA A 170 12.40 4.61 9.91
C ALA A 170 12.18 3.41 10.88
N GLY A 171 10.98 3.25 11.44
CA GLY A 171 10.59 2.12 12.30
C GLY A 171 9.40 1.30 11.80
N THR A 172 8.74 1.69 10.70
CA THR A 172 7.50 1.04 10.25
C THR A 172 7.75 0.03 9.13
N GLY A 173 7.31 -1.22 9.33
CA GLY A 173 7.23 -2.27 8.32
C GLY A 173 6.44 -1.90 7.05
N LEU A 174 5.65 -0.83 7.04
CA LEU A 174 5.02 -0.25 5.84
C LEU A 174 5.99 0.08 4.71
N ASN A 175 7.25 0.38 5.03
CA ASN A 175 8.29 0.65 4.03
C ASN A 175 8.59 -0.56 3.12
N LEU A 176 8.28 -1.77 3.60
CA LEU A 176 8.43 -3.02 2.84
C LEU A 176 7.44 -3.11 1.68
N LEU A 177 6.33 -2.36 1.72
CA LEU A 177 5.32 -2.30 0.65
C LEU A 177 5.83 -1.59 -0.61
N PHE A 178 6.85 -0.74 -0.47
CA PHE A 178 7.42 0.05 -1.57
C PHE A 178 8.70 -0.56 -2.15
N LEU A 179 9.01 -1.83 -1.84
CA LEU A 179 10.16 -2.51 -2.41
C LEU A 179 9.95 -2.74 -3.90
N HIS A 180 10.91 -2.30 -4.69
CA HIS A 180 10.94 -2.55 -6.13
C HIS A 180 11.86 -3.73 -6.43
N TYR A 181 11.47 -4.57 -7.38
CA TYR A 181 12.25 -5.74 -7.77
C TYR A 181 12.90 -5.54 -9.15
N SER A 182 14.03 -6.21 -9.38
CA SER A 182 14.69 -6.19 -10.68
C SER A 182 13.90 -6.98 -11.71
N ARG A 183 14.10 -6.71 -13.00
CA ARG A 183 13.48 -7.48 -14.09
C ARG A 183 13.71 -8.99 -13.96
N ASP A 184 14.89 -9.40 -13.52
CA ASP A 184 15.19 -10.82 -13.28
C ASP A 184 14.36 -11.43 -12.14
N ALA A 185 14.07 -10.64 -11.11
CA ALA A 185 13.24 -11.07 -9.99
C ALA A 185 11.77 -11.20 -10.42
N GLU A 186 11.26 -10.24 -11.21
CA GLU A 186 9.93 -10.33 -11.84
C GLU A 186 9.82 -11.58 -12.72
N ASN A 187 10.81 -11.81 -13.58
CA ASN A 187 10.87 -12.98 -14.45
C ASN A 187 10.91 -14.29 -13.66
N GLN A 188 11.66 -14.34 -12.57
CA GLN A 188 11.71 -15.51 -11.70
C GLN A 188 10.37 -15.72 -10.98
N ALA A 189 9.75 -14.66 -10.47
CA ALA A 189 8.44 -14.74 -9.82
C ALA A 189 7.35 -15.21 -10.78
N ASP A 190 7.36 -14.75 -12.04
CA ASP A 190 6.47 -15.24 -13.11
C ASP A 190 6.65 -16.73 -13.39
N ASP A 191 7.91 -17.18 -13.46
CA ASP A 191 8.22 -18.58 -13.74
C ASP A 191 7.74 -19.50 -12.63
N LEU A 192 7.89 -19.04 -11.39
CA LEU A 192 7.43 -19.73 -10.19
C LEU A 192 5.90 -19.75 -10.13
N GLY A 193 5.26 -18.59 -10.28
CA GLY A 193 3.81 -18.45 -10.27
C GLY A 193 3.14 -19.31 -11.34
N PHE A 194 3.68 -19.30 -12.56
CA PHE A 194 3.23 -20.17 -13.66
C PHE A 194 3.30 -21.65 -13.26
N ARG A 195 4.42 -22.08 -12.66
CA ARG A 195 4.61 -23.48 -12.24
C ARG A 195 3.67 -23.87 -11.10
N TYR A 196 3.45 -22.99 -10.12
CA TYR A 196 2.52 -23.25 -9.01
C TYR A 196 1.09 -23.37 -9.51
N ALA A 197 0.65 -22.45 -10.39
CA ALA A 197 -0.67 -22.50 -11.00
C ALA A 197 -0.87 -23.80 -11.79
N LEU A 198 0.11 -24.18 -12.62
CA LEU A 198 0.06 -25.42 -13.38
C LEU A 198 0.04 -26.68 -12.50
N ALA A 199 0.77 -26.67 -11.38
CA ALA A 199 0.81 -27.75 -10.40
C ALA A 199 -0.53 -27.93 -9.65
N GLU A 200 -1.26 -26.84 -9.42
CA GLU A 200 -2.63 -26.87 -8.88
C GLU A 200 -3.71 -27.01 -9.97
N ASN A 201 -3.32 -27.36 -11.20
CA ASN A 201 -4.21 -27.59 -12.34
C ASN A 201 -5.04 -26.35 -12.75
N TYR A 202 -4.54 -25.14 -12.49
CA TYR A 202 -5.13 -23.92 -13.04
C TYR A 202 -4.75 -23.73 -14.52
N ASP A 203 -5.65 -23.10 -15.26
CA ASP A 203 -5.43 -22.76 -16.66
C ASP A 203 -4.48 -21.57 -16.78
N VAL A 204 -3.21 -21.86 -17.05
CA VAL A 204 -2.15 -20.85 -17.22
C VAL A 204 -2.35 -19.93 -18.43
N ARG A 205 -3.30 -20.23 -19.34
CA ARG A 205 -3.71 -19.29 -20.42
C ARG A 205 -4.38 -18.02 -19.89
N GLN A 206 -4.73 -18.00 -18.61
CA GLN A 206 -5.29 -16.85 -17.92
C GLN A 206 -4.23 -15.82 -17.51
N MET A 207 -2.96 -16.22 -17.35
CA MET A 207 -1.88 -15.33 -16.90
C MET A 207 -1.63 -14.13 -17.84
N PRO A 208 -1.53 -14.29 -19.18
CA PRO A 208 -1.41 -13.15 -20.08
C PRO A 208 -2.60 -12.18 -20.03
N GLN A 209 -3.80 -12.69 -19.70
CA GLN A 209 -5.01 -11.87 -19.63
C GLN A 209 -5.02 -10.95 -18.41
N VAL A 210 -4.38 -11.35 -17.31
CA VAL A 210 -4.17 -10.50 -16.13
C VAL A 210 -3.31 -9.30 -16.51
N PHE A 211 -2.15 -9.55 -17.13
CA PHE A 211 -1.25 -8.47 -17.57
C PHE A 211 -1.90 -7.52 -18.57
N ALA A 212 -2.67 -8.06 -19.53
CA ALA A 212 -3.41 -7.23 -20.48
C ALA A 212 -4.50 -6.38 -19.79
N SER A 213 -5.16 -6.91 -18.76
CA SER A 213 -6.19 -6.18 -18.01
C SER A 213 -5.57 -5.07 -17.16
N LEU A 214 -4.46 -5.33 -16.48
CA LEU A 214 -3.71 -4.34 -15.71
C LEU A 214 -3.13 -3.23 -16.59
N GLN A 215 -2.64 -3.58 -17.78
CA GLN A 215 -2.20 -2.59 -18.76
C GLN A 215 -3.35 -1.65 -19.18
N ARG A 216 -4.53 -2.21 -19.51
CA ARG A 216 -5.69 -1.39 -19.89
C ARG A 216 -6.13 -0.46 -18.77
N VAL A 217 -6.14 -0.94 -17.52
CA VAL A 217 -6.40 -0.09 -16.36
C VAL A 217 -5.39 1.05 -16.30
N GLY A 218 -4.10 0.77 -16.50
CA GLY A 218 -3.08 1.81 -16.53
C GLY A 218 -3.16 2.81 -17.67
N GLU A 219 -3.67 2.40 -18.82
CA GLU A 219 -3.95 3.33 -19.93
C GLU A 219 -5.14 4.24 -19.61
N LEU A 220 -6.13 3.77 -18.85
CA LEU A 220 -7.28 4.55 -18.42
C LEU A 220 -6.94 5.51 -17.27
N GLU A 221 -6.06 5.10 -16.34
CA GLU A 221 -5.63 5.89 -15.18
C GLU A 221 -4.59 6.98 -15.50
N GLN A 222 -3.96 6.94 -16.69
CA GLN A 222 -2.98 7.94 -17.15
C GLN A 222 -3.48 9.40 -17.18
N GLN A 223 -4.77 9.64 -16.92
CA GLN A 223 -5.32 10.99 -16.69
C GLN A 223 -5.20 11.46 -15.23
N SER A 224 -4.69 10.66 -14.27
CA SER A 224 -4.53 11.07 -12.86
C SER A 224 -3.34 10.48 -12.08
N SER A 225 -2.77 9.32 -12.44
CA SER A 225 -1.49 8.77 -11.93
C SER A 225 -1.22 7.38 -12.56
N LEU A 226 0.01 6.87 -12.56
CA LEU A 226 0.27 5.48 -12.95
C LEU A 226 -0.41 4.53 -11.95
N PRO A 227 -0.93 3.36 -12.36
CA PRO A 227 -1.46 2.37 -11.42
C PRO A 227 -0.36 1.89 -10.48
N SER A 228 -0.70 1.76 -9.20
CA SER A 228 0.20 1.23 -8.16
C SER A 228 0.87 -0.10 -8.56
N TRP A 229 0.14 -1.00 -9.25
CA TRP A 229 0.73 -2.25 -9.76
C TRP A 229 1.89 -2.06 -10.74
N LEU A 230 1.77 -1.14 -11.71
CA LEU A 230 2.81 -0.93 -12.75
C LEU A 230 4.05 -0.24 -12.20
N GLU A 231 3.91 0.48 -11.08
CA GLU A 231 5.04 1.04 -10.34
C GLU A 231 5.85 -0.05 -9.64
N SER A 232 5.18 -1.03 -9.01
CA SER A 232 5.83 -2.17 -8.36
C SER A 232 6.28 -3.27 -9.33
N HIS A 233 5.55 -3.48 -10.44
CA HIS A 233 5.71 -4.61 -11.36
C HIS A 233 5.71 -4.16 -12.84
N PRO A 234 6.85 -3.65 -13.36
CA PRO A 234 6.93 -3.06 -14.70
C PRO A 234 6.88 -4.09 -15.84
N ASP A 235 6.69 -3.56 -17.07
CA ASP A 235 6.81 -4.27 -18.36
C ASP A 235 5.77 -5.38 -18.64
N PRO A 236 4.46 -5.05 -18.66
CA PRO A 236 3.40 -6.03 -18.94
C PRO A 236 3.53 -6.67 -20.33
N GLN A 237 4.01 -5.93 -21.33
CA GLN A 237 4.12 -6.40 -22.72
C GLN A 237 5.13 -7.55 -22.86
N SER A 238 6.35 -7.40 -22.33
CA SER A 238 7.35 -8.48 -22.38
C SER A 238 6.89 -9.70 -21.59
N ARG A 239 6.21 -9.50 -20.45
CA ARG A 239 5.66 -10.59 -19.61
C ARG A 239 4.56 -11.38 -20.33
N ILE A 240 3.69 -10.71 -21.09
CA ILE A 240 2.68 -11.36 -21.94
C ILE A 240 3.36 -12.28 -22.97
N VAL A 241 4.31 -11.75 -23.73
CA VAL A 241 5.01 -12.50 -24.78
C VAL A 241 5.73 -13.72 -24.20
N ARG A 242 6.47 -13.54 -23.11
CA ARG A 242 7.22 -14.61 -22.43
C ARG A 242 6.30 -15.70 -21.90
N THR A 243 5.16 -15.32 -21.33
CA THR A 243 4.15 -16.27 -20.85
C THR A 243 3.53 -17.06 -22.01
N GLN A 244 3.20 -16.40 -23.12
CA GLN A 244 2.68 -17.07 -24.31
C GLN A 244 3.67 -18.07 -24.90
N GLN A 245 4.96 -17.71 -24.97
CA GLN A 245 6.02 -18.63 -25.39
C GLN A 245 6.11 -19.85 -24.46
N ARG A 246 6.00 -19.64 -23.13
CA ARG A 246 6.00 -20.73 -22.16
C ARG A 246 4.80 -21.66 -22.32
N ILE A 247 3.61 -21.12 -22.56
CA ILE A 247 2.41 -21.89 -22.85
C ILE A 247 2.61 -22.73 -24.13
N ALA A 248 3.14 -22.12 -25.20
CA ALA A 248 3.39 -22.81 -26.47
C ALA A 248 4.43 -23.94 -26.36
N ALA A 249 5.38 -23.81 -25.43
CA ALA A 249 6.40 -24.83 -25.16
C ALA A 249 5.93 -25.97 -24.25
N LEU A 250 4.71 -25.92 -23.71
CA LEU A 250 4.19 -26.99 -22.85
C LEU A 250 3.92 -28.25 -23.66
N ASN A 251 4.58 -29.34 -23.29
CA ASN A 251 4.27 -30.67 -23.81
C ASN A 251 3.17 -31.36 -22.99
N ARG A 252 2.06 -30.65 -22.75
CA ARG A 252 0.91 -31.12 -21.96
C ARG A 252 -0.39 -30.48 -22.47
N PRO A 253 -1.48 -31.25 -22.64
CA PRO A 253 -2.80 -30.69 -22.92
C PRO A 253 -3.29 -29.81 -21.76
N LEU A 254 -3.92 -28.69 -22.10
CA LEU A 254 -4.55 -27.76 -21.14
C LEU A 254 -6.07 -27.93 -21.07
N GLU A 255 -6.63 -28.86 -21.84
CA GLU A 255 -8.02 -29.28 -21.73
C GLU A 255 -8.32 -29.81 -20.32
N GLY A 256 -9.43 -29.35 -19.73
CA GLY A 256 -9.81 -29.73 -18.36
C GLY A 256 -9.03 -29.02 -17.24
N THR A 257 -8.17 -28.06 -17.56
CA THR A 257 -7.59 -27.16 -16.55
C THR A 257 -8.64 -26.20 -15.98
N THR A 258 -8.43 -25.78 -14.74
CA THR A 258 -9.40 -25.01 -13.96
C THR A 258 -9.29 -23.53 -14.28
N VAL A 259 -10.39 -22.93 -14.74
CA VAL A 259 -10.54 -21.46 -14.80
C VAL A 259 -11.33 -20.95 -13.59
N ALA A 260 -12.40 -21.65 -13.20
CA ALA A 260 -13.30 -21.31 -12.08
C ALA A 260 -13.82 -19.85 -12.12
N ARG A 261 -14.25 -19.41 -13.31
CA ARG A 261 -14.83 -18.08 -13.55
C ARG A 261 -16.08 -17.81 -12.70
N ASP A 262 -17.07 -18.70 -12.76
CA ASP A 262 -18.35 -18.45 -12.08
C ASP A 262 -18.24 -18.47 -10.55
N GLU A 263 -17.33 -19.28 -9.99
CA GLU A 263 -17.05 -19.24 -8.55
C GLU A 263 -16.45 -17.89 -8.17
N TYR A 264 -15.40 -17.46 -8.88
CA TYR A 264 -14.76 -16.18 -8.65
C TYR A 264 -15.74 -15.01 -8.76
N LEU A 265 -16.56 -14.96 -9.83
CA LEU A 265 -17.50 -13.87 -10.06
C LEU A 265 -18.56 -13.76 -8.94
N ARG A 266 -18.94 -14.88 -8.30
CA ARG A 266 -19.81 -14.85 -7.12
C ARG A 266 -19.12 -14.32 -5.87
N ARG A 267 -17.78 -14.39 -5.78
CA ARG A 267 -17.01 -13.85 -4.64
C ARG A 267 -16.83 -12.34 -4.72
N VAL A 268 -16.84 -11.78 -5.93
CA VAL A 268 -16.74 -10.34 -6.15
C VAL A 268 -18.11 -9.67 -6.29
N ASP A 269 -19.20 -10.43 -6.41
CA ASP A 269 -20.56 -9.88 -6.37
C ASP A 269 -20.87 -9.27 -5.00
N GLY A 270 -21.22 -7.99 -4.96
CA GLY A 270 -21.41 -7.22 -3.74
C GLY A 270 -20.15 -6.57 -3.17
N LEU A 271 -18.97 -6.82 -3.78
CA LEU A 271 -17.74 -6.16 -3.39
C LEU A 271 -17.84 -4.65 -3.66
N VAL A 272 -17.32 -3.81 -2.76
CA VAL A 272 -17.28 -2.36 -2.97
C VAL A 272 -16.50 -2.07 -4.25
N TYR A 273 -16.94 -1.10 -5.06
CA TYR A 273 -16.28 -0.66 -6.28
C TYR A 273 -15.81 0.79 -6.13
N GLY A 274 -14.54 1.05 -6.44
CA GLY A 274 -13.93 2.38 -6.28
C GLY A 274 -13.80 2.81 -4.81
N GLU A 275 -13.71 4.11 -4.55
CA GLU A 275 -13.59 4.64 -3.19
C GLU A 275 -14.74 4.20 -2.29
N ASN A 276 -14.42 3.79 -1.05
CA ASN A 276 -15.41 3.43 -0.04
C ASN A 276 -15.76 4.68 0.78
N PRO A 277 -16.93 5.31 0.58
CA PRO A 277 -17.27 6.56 1.25
C PRO A 277 -17.41 6.41 2.77
N ARG A 278 -17.48 5.19 3.30
CA ARG A 278 -17.46 4.94 4.75
C ARG A 278 -16.11 5.30 5.38
N ASN A 279 -15.02 5.19 4.61
CA ASN A 279 -13.65 5.63 4.98
C ASN A 279 -13.43 7.13 4.72
N GLY A 280 -14.51 7.84 4.38
CA GLY A 280 -14.53 9.26 4.07
C GLY A 280 -14.48 9.56 2.58
N TYR A 281 -15.03 10.71 2.22
CA TYR A 281 -15.14 11.15 0.83
C TYR A 281 -15.20 12.68 0.74
N PHE A 282 -14.91 13.19 -0.44
CA PHE A 282 -15.01 14.61 -0.74
C PHE A 282 -16.35 14.95 -1.40
N GLN A 283 -16.98 16.03 -0.92
CA GLN A 283 -18.06 16.73 -1.59
C GLN A 283 -17.62 18.18 -1.81
N GLY A 284 -17.19 18.48 -3.04
CA GLY A 284 -16.45 19.71 -3.33
C GLY A 284 -15.15 19.74 -2.52
N SER A 285 -14.90 20.83 -1.78
CA SER A 285 -13.72 20.93 -0.89
C SER A 285 -13.99 20.43 0.53
N THR A 286 -15.17 19.89 0.83
CA THR A 286 -15.51 19.37 2.15
C THR A 286 -15.22 17.88 2.22
N PHE A 287 -14.33 17.49 3.13
CA PHE A 287 -14.14 16.10 3.51
C PHE A 287 -15.20 15.70 4.55
N LEU A 288 -15.84 14.56 4.32
CA LEU A 288 -16.92 14.01 5.13
C LEU A 288 -16.53 12.59 5.54
N HIS A 289 -16.61 12.27 6.83
CA HIS A 289 -16.37 10.91 7.32
C HIS A 289 -17.61 10.35 8.02
N PRO A 290 -18.39 9.46 7.37
CA PRO A 290 -19.65 8.94 7.91
C PRO A 290 -19.48 8.12 9.20
N GLU A 291 -18.50 7.21 9.24
CA GLU A 291 -18.30 6.33 10.41
C GLU A 291 -17.73 7.08 11.63
N LEU A 292 -16.71 7.92 11.42
CA LEU A 292 -16.13 8.76 12.47
C LEU A 292 -16.95 10.04 12.75
N ARG A 293 -18.00 10.29 11.96
CA ARG A 293 -18.98 11.39 12.10
C ARG A 293 -18.35 12.77 12.23
N PHE A 294 -17.34 13.09 11.42
CA PHE A 294 -16.75 14.44 11.37
C PHE A 294 -16.69 14.98 9.93
N ARG A 295 -16.48 16.28 9.82
CA ARG A 295 -16.18 16.98 8.56
C ARG A 295 -15.03 17.96 8.73
N LEU A 296 -14.36 18.27 7.63
CA LEU A 296 -13.35 19.31 7.52
C LEU A 296 -13.44 19.97 6.13
N VAL A 297 -13.44 21.29 6.06
CA VAL A 297 -13.49 22.03 4.80
C VAL A 297 -12.08 22.47 4.42
N PHE A 298 -11.58 21.92 3.31
CA PHE A 298 -10.33 22.35 2.71
C PHE A 298 -10.53 23.58 1.82
N PRO A 299 -9.46 24.34 1.52
CA PRO A 299 -9.55 25.50 0.65
C PRO A 299 -9.97 25.10 -0.78
N GLN A 300 -10.82 25.92 -1.40
CA GLN A 300 -11.27 25.66 -2.78
C GLN A 300 -10.09 25.74 -3.76
N GLY A 301 -10.13 24.88 -4.78
CA GLY A 301 -9.10 24.80 -5.83
C GLY A 301 -7.81 24.10 -5.40
N TRP A 302 -7.67 23.70 -4.14
CA TRP A 302 -6.53 22.88 -3.69
C TRP A 302 -6.71 21.44 -4.13
N LYS A 303 -5.61 20.77 -4.47
CA LYS A 303 -5.65 19.34 -4.82
C LYS A 303 -5.77 18.53 -3.54
N THR A 304 -6.90 17.83 -3.37
CA THR A 304 -7.18 17.02 -2.19
C THR A 304 -7.01 15.53 -2.46
N GLN A 305 -6.67 14.76 -1.43
CA GLN A 305 -6.54 13.30 -1.47
C GLN A 305 -7.01 12.69 -0.15
N ASN A 306 -7.78 11.60 -0.21
CA ASN A 306 -8.10 10.75 0.94
C ASN A 306 -7.14 9.56 0.93
N LEU A 307 -6.20 9.53 1.86
CA LEU A 307 -5.25 8.44 2.03
C LEU A 307 -5.68 7.60 3.24
N PRO A 308 -5.27 6.32 3.32
CA PRO A 308 -5.74 5.42 4.39
C PRO A 308 -5.51 5.94 5.82
N GLN A 309 -4.46 6.74 6.04
CA GLN A 309 -4.10 7.30 7.35
C GLN A 309 -4.09 8.83 7.39
N ALA A 310 -4.42 9.51 6.30
CA ALA A 310 -4.34 10.96 6.23
C ALA A 310 -5.28 11.54 5.18
N VAL A 311 -5.81 12.72 5.44
CA VAL A 311 -6.48 13.54 4.41
C VAL A 311 -5.60 14.73 4.13
N VAL A 312 -5.22 14.92 2.87
CA VAL A 312 -4.24 15.95 2.49
C VAL A 312 -4.84 16.87 1.46
N ALA A 313 -4.53 18.16 1.57
CA ALA A 313 -4.74 19.15 0.52
C ALA A 313 -3.43 19.89 0.23
N VAL A 314 -3.12 20.08 -1.05
CA VAL A 314 -1.92 20.80 -1.52
C VAL A 314 -2.36 22.02 -2.33
N SER A 315 -1.69 23.16 -2.10
CA SER A 315 -1.98 24.40 -2.82
C SER A 315 -1.79 24.24 -4.33
N PRO A 316 -2.47 25.05 -5.17
CA PRO A 316 -2.24 25.05 -6.62
C PRO A 316 -0.78 25.31 -7.00
N GLN A 317 -0.06 26.09 -6.18
CA GLN A 317 1.36 26.41 -6.34
C GLN A 317 2.29 25.33 -5.79
N GLN A 318 1.75 24.27 -5.17
CA GLN A 318 2.49 23.16 -4.55
C GLN A 318 3.48 23.60 -3.45
N ASP A 319 3.22 24.74 -2.82
CA ASP A 319 4.06 25.36 -1.80
C ASP A 319 3.37 25.43 -0.41
N ALA A 320 2.18 24.87 -0.26
CA ALA A 320 1.49 24.79 1.03
C ALA A 320 0.64 23.53 1.15
N VAL A 321 0.55 23.00 2.37
CA VAL A 321 -0.11 21.73 2.68
C VAL A 321 -1.02 21.90 3.88
N ILE A 322 -2.18 21.25 3.85
CA ILE A 322 -3.04 20.97 5.01
C ILE A 322 -3.18 19.46 5.10
N GLN A 323 -2.88 18.91 6.26
CA GLN A 323 -2.96 17.48 6.53
C GLN A 323 -3.79 17.24 7.79
N LEU A 324 -4.75 16.32 7.69
CA LEU A 324 -5.51 15.78 8.80
C LEU A 324 -5.09 14.32 9.03
N THR A 325 -4.76 13.98 10.27
CA THR A 325 -4.49 12.61 10.73
C THR A 325 -5.19 12.34 12.06
N LEU A 326 -5.20 11.07 12.49
CA LEU A 326 -5.48 10.71 13.87
C LEU A 326 -4.18 10.77 14.67
N ALA A 327 -4.22 11.36 15.86
CA ALA A 327 -3.11 11.27 16.80
C ALA A 327 -2.99 9.82 17.31
N PRO A 328 -1.77 9.27 17.46
CA PRO A 328 -1.59 7.85 17.81
C PRO A 328 -2.29 7.46 19.11
N GLN A 329 -2.18 8.29 20.15
CA GLN A 329 -2.80 8.08 21.47
C GLN A 329 -2.98 9.40 22.22
N GLY A 330 -3.83 9.37 23.25
CA GLY A 330 -3.99 10.48 24.20
C GLY A 330 -5.04 11.51 23.80
N ASN A 331 -5.29 12.45 24.72
CA ASN A 331 -6.15 13.60 24.49
C ASN A 331 -5.38 14.71 23.74
N ALA A 332 -6.08 15.80 23.39
CA ALA A 332 -5.49 16.94 22.69
C ALA A 332 -4.22 17.50 23.35
N ASP A 333 -4.18 17.60 24.69
CA ASP A 333 -3.02 18.09 25.42
C ASP A 333 -1.78 17.20 25.24
N VAL A 334 -1.95 15.88 25.40
CA VAL A 334 -0.85 14.92 25.24
C VAL A 334 -0.35 14.91 23.80
N ALA A 335 -1.26 14.87 22.83
CA ALA A 335 -0.89 14.88 21.42
C ALA A 335 -0.16 16.18 21.02
N ALA A 336 -0.65 17.33 21.49
CA ALA A 336 0.01 18.62 21.26
C ALA A 336 1.40 18.66 21.91
N GLN A 337 1.52 18.24 23.16
CA GLN A 337 2.81 18.18 23.85
C GLN A 337 3.81 17.30 23.09
N GLN A 338 3.38 16.13 22.61
CA GLN A 338 4.22 15.23 21.83
C GLN A 338 4.67 15.87 20.50
N PHE A 339 3.77 16.55 19.79
CA PHE A 339 4.12 17.20 18.53
C PHE A 339 5.07 18.39 18.73
N PHE A 340 4.73 19.33 19.62
CA PHE A 340 5.52 20.56 19.82
C PHE A 340 6.86 20.33 20.53
N SER A 341 7.11 19.14 21.08
CA SER A 341 8.39 18.74 21.68
C SER A 341 9.30 17.93 20.73
N GLN A 342 8.88 17.69 19.48
CA GLN A 342 9.71 16.97 18.51
C GLN A 342 11.00 17.72 18.22
N GLN A 343 12.11 16.98 18.13
CA GLN A 343 13.39 17.54 17.74
C GLN A 343 13.30 18.14 16.33
N GLY A 344 13.81 19.36 16.17
CA GLY A 344 13.77 20.10 14.90
C GLY A 344 12.52 20.97 14.70
N LEU A 345 11.56 20.93 15.63
CA LEU A 345 10.45 21.88 15.71
C LEU A 345 10.71 22.95 16.78
N GLN A 346 10.43 24.20 16.43
CA GLN A 346 10.37 25.33 17.34
C GLN A 346 8.91 25.73 17.52
N ALA A 347 8.34 25.41 18.67
CA ALA A 347 6.98 25.79 19.01
C ALA A 347 6.88 27.31 19.23
N GLY A 348 5.86 27.93 18.62
CA GLY A 348 5.43 29.29 18.93
C GLY A 348 4.48 29.32 20.12
N GLN A 349 3.55 30.27 20.11
CA GLN A 349 2.48 30.30 21.11
C GLN A 349 1.55 29.10 20.92
N VAL A 350 1.49 28.24 21.93
CA VAL A 350 0.57 27.10 22.03
C VAL A 350 -0.47 27.42 23.10
N SER A 351 -1.75 27.26 22.80
CA SER A 351 -2.85 27.52 23.72
C SER A 351 -3.95 26.49 23.60
N ARG A 352 -4.64 26.26 24.72
CA ARG A 352 -5.94 25.58 24.73
C ARG A 352 -6.99 26.51 24.13
N GLU A 353 -7.81 25.96 23.27
CA GLU A 353 -8.87 26.67 22.58
C GLU A 353 -10.04 25.72 22.26
N THR A 354 -11.01 26.21 21.49
CA THR A 354 -12.10 25.38 20.98
C THR A 354 -12.24 25.53 19.48
N VAL A 355 -12.43 24.42 18.79
CA VAL A 355 -12.73 24.38 17.35
C VAL A 355 -14.18 23.92 17.18
N ASN A 356 -15.07 24.81 16.74
CA ASN A 356 -16.53 24.55 16.70
C ASN A 356 -17.10 23.98 18.01
N GLY A 357 -16.66 24.52 19.16
CA GLY A 357 -17.09 24.08 20.48
C GLY A 357 -16.45 22.77 20.96
N LEU A 358 -15.57 22.16 20.17
CA LEU A 358 -14.81 20.96 20.55
C LEU A 358 -13.51 21.37 21.27
N PRO A 359 -13.13 20.71 22.37
CA PRO A 359 -11.86 20.97 23.06
C PRO A 359 -10.67 20.76 22.12
N ALA A 360 -9.80 21.76 22.05
CA ALA A 360 -8.62 21.70 21.21
C ALA A 360 -7.39 22.33 21.87
N VAL A 361 -6.21 21.93 21.38
CA VAL A 361 -4.95 22.63 21.63
C VAL A 361 -4.38 23.00 20.28
N ALA A 362 -4.00 24.26 20.08
CA ALA A 362 -3.39 24.69 18.84
C ALA A 362 -2.20 25.61 19.08
N GLY A 363 -1.32 25.68 18.10
CA GLY A 363 -0.19 26.59 18.15
C GLY A 363 0.55 26.67 16.83
N TYR A 364 1.34 27.74 16.71
CA TYR A 364 2.27 27.90 15.59
C TYR A 364 3.54 27.09 15.83
N PHE A 365 4.21 26.73 14.74
CA PHE A 365 5.55 26.15 14.80
C PHE A 365 6.40 26.60 13.62
N GLN A 366 7.71 26.50 13.79
CA GLN A 366 8.68 26.52 12.70
C GLN A 366 9.45 25.19 12.70
N GLY A 367 9.80 24.70 11.52
CA GLY A 367 10.52 23.45 11.37
C GLY A 367 11.57 23.54 10.27
N GLN A 368 12.69 22.86 10.45
CA GLN A 368 13.69 22.72 9.39
C GLN A 368 13.36 21.50 8.52
N THR A 369 13.23 21.71 7.22
CA THR A 369 13.11 20.63 6.22
C THR A 369 14.33 20.61 5.30
N GLN A 370 14.46 19.57 4.49
CA GLN A 370 15.48 19.50 3.43
C GLN A 370 15.33 20.61 2.38
N GLN A 371 14.11 21.15 2.21
CA GLN A 371 13.78 22.21 1.26
C GLN A 371 13.86 23.63 1.88
N GLY A 372 14.23 23.73 3.16
CA GLY A 372 14.33 24.99 3.89
C GLY A 372 13.45 25.06 5.13
N VAL A 373 13.34 26.27 5.70
CA VAL A 373 12.52 26.52 6.90
C VAL A 373 11.05 26.60 6.49
N VAL A 374 10.22 25.80 7.15
CA VAL A 374 8.76 25.90 7.06
C VAL A 374 8.20 26.53 8.32
N GLN A 375 7.07 27.21 8.16
CA GLN A 375 6.25 27.70 9.26
C GLN A 375 4.84 27.15 9.10
N GLY A 376 4.20 26.84 10.23
CA GLY A 376 2.91 26.18 10.22
C GLY A 376 2.08 26.47 11.46
N VAL A 377 0.86 25.95 11.42
CA VAL A 377 -0.07 25.87 12.55
C VAL A 377 -0.52 24.42 12.69
N ALA A 378 -0.53 23.93 13.92
CA ALA A 378 -1.05 22.61 14.26
C ALA A 378 -2.19 22.76 15.27
N ALA A 379 -3.27 22.01 15.07
CA ALA A 379 -4.39 21.91 16.01
C ALA A 379 -4.68 20.44 16.32
N PHE A 380 -4.99 20.16 17.58
CA PHE A 380 -5.31 18.85 18.12
C PHE A 380 -6.71 18.90 18.71
N VAL A 381 -7.69 18.34 18.01
CA VAL A 381 -9.12 18.46 18.36
C VAL A 381 -9.63 17.15 18.93
N SER A 382 -10.21 17.20 20.14
CA SER A 382 -10.80 16.02 20.79
C SER A 382 -12.25 15.83 20.35
N TYR A 383 -12.56 14.70 19.72
CA TYR A 383 -13.91 14.36 19.26
C TYR A 383 -14.12 12.85 19.17
N GLY A 384 -15.29 12.36 19.60
CA GLY A 384 -15.64 10.93 19.48
C GLY A 384 -14.66 9.97 20.17
N GLY A 385 -14.05 10.38 21.28
CA GLY A 385 -13.04 9.60 22.00
C GLY A 385 -11.67 9.52 21.32
N ARG A 386 -11.44 10.30 20.26
CA ARG A 386 -10.19 10.37 19.50
C ARG A 386 -9.65 11.80 19.49
N THR A 387 -8.38 11.93 19.14
CA THR A 387 -7.73 13.22 18.91
C THR A 387 -7.37 13.33 17.43
N TYR A 388 -7.90 14.35 16.76
CA TYR A 388 -7.63 14.65 15.37
C TYR A 388 -6.53 15.70 15.30
N GLN A 389 -5.46 15.39 14.59
CA GLN A 389 -4.34 16.28 14.37
C GLN A 389 -4.48 16.91 13.00
N ILE A 390 -4.57 18.24 12.95
CA ILE A 390 -4.60 19.01 11.71
C ILE A 390 -3.36 19.90 11.67
N VAL A 391 -2.46 19.62 10.73
CA VAL A 391 -1.21 20.35 10.55
C VAL A 391 -1.25 21.06 9.21
N SER A 392 -1.01 22.36 9.21
CA SER A 392 -0.91 23.17 8.01
C SER A 392 0.42 23.90 7.96
N TYR A 393 1.13 23.86 6.85
CA TYR A 393 2.45 24.49 6.73
C TYR A 393 2.79 24.95 5.31
N ALA A 394 3.71 25.90 5.22
CA ALA A 394 4.28 26.44 3.99
C ALA A 394 5.74 26.89 4.25
N PRO A 395 6.55 27.19 3.22
CA PRO A 395 7.83 27.88 3.40
C PRO A 395 7.65 29.15 4.24
N ALA A 396 8.59 29.41 5.15
CA ALA A 396 8.47 30.51 6.11
C ALA A 396 8.24 31.88 5.42
N GLN A 397 8.84 32.10 4.25
CA GLN A 397 8.66 33.34 3.48
C GLN A 397 7.25 33.49 2.86
N ARG A 398 6.52 32.39 2.73
CA ARG A 398 5.17 32.33 2.13
C ARG A 398 4.07 32.18 3.17
N PHE A 399 4.41 31.83 4.42
CA PHE A 399 3.44 31.54 5.47
C PHE A 399 2.40 32.64 5.69
N GLY A 400 2.82 33.91 5.65
CA GLY A 400 1.90 35.05 5.82
C GLY A 400 0.77 35.09 4.78
N ALA A 401 0.98 34.56 3.57
CA ALA A 401 -0.06 34.47 2.55
C ALA A 401 -1.08 33.34 2.81
N TYR A 402 -0.68 32.30 3.56
CA TYR A 402 -1.51 31.12 3.83
C TYR A 402 -2.09 31.07 5.24
N GLN A 403 -1.59 31.88 6.18
CA GLN A 403 -1.99 31.85 7.58
C GLN A 403 -3.51 31.94 7.77
N GLY A 404 -4.19 32.87 7.10
CA GLY A 404 -5.64 33.03 7.18
C GLY A 404 -6.40 31.82 6.63
N VAL A 405 -5.92 31.25 5.52
CA VAL A 405 -6.51 30.06 4.88
C VAL A 405 -6.37 28.83 5.79
N PHE A 406 -5.22 28.67 6.45
CA PHE A 406 -4.99 27.60 7.41
C PHE A 406 -5.94 27.72 8.61
N GLN A 407 -6.03 28.89 9.23
CA GLN A 407 -6.93 29.12 10.37
C GLN A 407 -8.40 28.90 10.00
N GLN A 408 -8.82 29.36 8.81
CA GLN A 408 -10.18 29.14 8.33
C GLN A 408 -10.49 27.66 8.17
N SER A 409 -9.60 26.88 7.53
CA SER A 409 -9.76 25.43 7.36
C SER A 409 -9.84 24.73 8.72
N LEU A 410 -8.90 25.00 9.63
CA LEU A 410 -8.88 24.47 11.00
C LEU A 410 -10.21 24.73 11.73
N GLY A 411 -10.71 25.96 11.65
CA GLY A 411 -11.97 26.37 12.25
C GLY A 411 -13.22 25.67 11.70
N THR A 412 -13.11 24.89 10.63
CA THR A 412 -14.25 24.15 10.05
C THR A 412 -14.37 22.71 10.53
N PHE A 413 -13.37 22.18 11.25
CA PHE A 413 -13.45 20.83 11.80
C PHE A 413 -14.65 20.73 12.75
N GLY A 414 -15.50 19.73 12.56
CA GLY A 414 -16.67 19.59 13.42
C GLY A 414 -17.49 18.33 13.16
N PRO A 415 -18.56 18.13 13.94
CA PRO A 415 -19.41 16.96 13.81
C PRO A 415 -20.13 16.93 12.46
N LEU A 416 -20.20 15.74 11.85
CA LEU A 416 -21.04 15.46 10.69
C LEU A 416 -22.41 14.98 11.17
N THR A 417 -23.44 15.81 10.99
CA THR A 417 -24.81 15.54 11.45
C THR A 417 -25.81 15.38 10.32
N ASP A 418 -25.43 15.70 9.08
CA ASP A 418 -26.30 15.58 7.90
C ASP A 418 -26.65 14.09 7.66
N PRO A 419 -27.93 13.70 7.77
CA PRO A 419 -28.36 12.33 7.56
C PRO A 419 -28.03 11.80 6.16
N GLN A 420 -28.03 12.64 5.13
CA GLN A 420 -27.73 12.20 3.76
C GLN A 420 -26.24 11.85 3.63
N ALA A 421 -25.36 12.71 4.15
CA ALA A 421 -23.93 12.43 4.17
C ALA A 421 -23.58 11.20 5.03
N LEU A 422 -24.31 10.99 6.14
CA LEU A 422 -24.13 9.82 6.99
C LEU A 422 -24.66 8.51 6.36
N ALA A 423 -25.68 8.60 5.50
CA ALA A 423 -26.34 7.44 4.88
C ALA A 423 -25.76 7.06 3.50
N VAL A 424 -24.68 7.74 3.06
CA VAL A 424 -24.00 7.43 1.80
C VAL A 424 -23.61 5.95 1.75
N ARG A 425 -23.87 5.31 0.62
CA ARG A 425 -23.54 3.90 0.41
C ARG A 425 -22.41 3.79 -0.61
N PRO A 426 -21.49 2.83 -0.43
CA PRO A 426 -20.52 2.52 -1.46
C PRO A 426 -21.22 2.06 -2.75
N ASN A 427 -20.59 2.32 -3.88
CA ASN A 427 -20.88 1.57 -5.09
C ASN A 427 -20.43 0.12 -4.89
N VAL A 428 -21.14 -0.82 -5.50
CA VAL A 428 -20.80 -2.23 -5.40
C VAL A 428 -20.80 -2.88 -6.78
N VAL A 429 -19.93 -3.85 -6.97
CA VAL A 429 -19.97 -4.75 -8.12
C VAL A 429 -21.24 -5.57 -8.03
N ARG A 430 -21.95 -5.70 -9.16
CA ARG A 430 -23.15 -6.54 -9.25
C ARG A 430 -23.07 -7.50 -10.41
N LEU A 431 -23.15 -8.79 -10.11
CA LEU A 431 -23.17 -9.84 -11.10
C LEU A 431 -24.58 -9.97 -11.70
N VAL A 432 -24.67 -9.77 -13.01
CA VAL A 432 -25.93 -9.91 -13.76
C VAL A 432 -25.77 -11.00 -14.81
N ARG A 433 -26.61 -12.04 -14.73
CA ARG A 433 -26.72 -13.06 -15.77
C ARG A 433 -27.72 -12.59 -16.83
N LEU A 434 -27.27 -12.46 -18.06
CA LEU A 434 -28.13 -12.03 -19.17
C LEU A 434 -29.04 -13.18 -19.61
N ASP A 435 -30.30 -12.86 -19.85
CA ASP A 435 -31.34 -13.77 -20.37
C ASP A 435 -31.34 -13.82 -21.91
N ARG A 436 -30.74 -12.82 -22.56
CA ARG A 436 -30.56 -12.71 -24.00
C ARG A 436 -29.37 -11.83 -24.33
N THR A 437 -28.88 -11.93 -25.56
CA THR A 437 -27.89 -10.99 -26.11
C THR A 437 -28.46 -9.58 -26.12
N MET A 438 -27.68 -8.59 -25.69
CA MET A 438 -28.04 -7.17 -25.73
C MET A 438 -26.80 -6.31 -25.96
N THR A 439 -26.99 -5.10 -26.47
CA THR A 439 -25.91 -4.10 -26.59
C THR A 439 -25.53 -3.57 -25.21
N LEU A 440 -24.35 -2.96 -25.08
CA LEU A 440 -23.91 -2.35 -23.83
C LEU A 440 -24.83 -1.18 -23.40
N ALA A 441 -25.35 -0.41 -24.37
CA ALA A 441 -26.35 0.62 -24.12
C ALA A 441 -27.67 0.04 -23.55
N GLN A 442 -28.17 -1.06 -24.14
CA GLN A 442 -29.35 -1.77 -23.62
C GLN A 442 -29.10 -2.35 -22.23
N PHE A 443 -27.89 -2.86 -21.98
CA PHE A 443 -27.48 -3.32 -20.66
C PHE A 443 -27.55 -2.18 -19.63
N ASN A 444 -26.95 -1.02 -19.92
CA ASN A 444 -26.96 0.12 -19.00
C ASN A 444 -28.36 0.68 -18.75
N GLN A 445 -29.20 0.67 -19.78
CA GLN A 445 -30.59 1.11 -19.63
C GLN A 445 -31.37 0.20 -18.67
N ARG A 446 -31.12 -1.12 -18.71
CA ARG A 446 -31.78 -2.11 -17.85
C ARG A 446 -31.13 -2.22 -16.46
N TYR A 447 -29.81 -2.07 -16.40
CA TYR A 447 -28.97 -2.19 -15.22
C TYR A 447 -28.02 -0.98 -15.14
N PRO A 448 -28.51 0.20 -14.70
CA PRO A 448 -27.70 1.41 -14.66
C PRO A 448 -26.45 1.23 -13.82
N SER A 449 -25.30 1.61 -14.39
CA SER A 449 -23.99 1.59 -13.75
C SER A 449 -23.49 3.00 -13.46
N VAL A 450 -22.68 3.14 -12.42
CA VAL A 450 -21.90 4.36 -12.14
C VAL A 450 -20.70 4.51 -13.08
N VAL A 451 -20.32 3.44 -13.78
CA VAL A 451 -19.27 3.47 -14.79
C VAL A 451 -19.87 4.02 -16.08
N PRO A 452 -19.37 5.15 -16.60
CA PRO A 452 -19.86 5.70 -17.86
C PRO A 452 -19.53 4.72 -18.99
N ILE A 453 -20.48 4.53 -19.89
CA ILE A 453 -20.29 3.74 -21.10
C ILE A 453 -19.93 4.73 -22.20
N ALA A 454 -18.71 4.62 -22.71
CA ALA A 454 -18.34 5.30 -23.95
C ALA A 454 -19.15 4.67 -25.09
N GLU A 455 -19.90 5.48 -25.81
CA GLU A 455 -20.62 5.08 -27.02
C GLU A 455 -19.69 4.85 -28.21
#